data_AF-A0A443QYL3-F1
#
_entry.id   AF-A0A443QYL3-F1
#
_cell.length_a   1.000
_cell.length_b   1.000
_cell.length_c   1.000
_cell.angle_alpha   90.00
_cell.angle_beta   90.00
_cell.angle_gamma   90.00
#
_symmetry.space_group_name_H-M   'P 1'
#
loop_
_entity.id
_entity.type
_entity.pdbx_description
1 polymer ?
#
loop_
_entity_poly.entity_id
_entity_poly.type
_entity_poly.pdbx_seq_one_letter_code
_entity_poly.pdbx_strand_id
1 'polypeptide(L)'
;MASHILNYLKIIRPNIYASNKANVLSDDNNSIFDDLISLSPVEERVIQSFDFKTHNRLSIFGFSKCAKYKKDIYQYIAKQKVKDNLLVKTWTNGRGQALPPMKNVFDVCWLKRRSDSEKNKKIIKYWRSTKDHSKFAIAERGTVVCIGDLNRTRSQLRRGGGILCLKNNDMWNYLSNMIAA
;
A
#
# COMPACT_ATOMS: atom_id res chain seq x y z
N MET A 1 15.53 -3.96 12.84
CA MET A 1 14.21 -3.36 12.55
C MET A 1 14.33 -2.03 11.83
N ALA A 2 15.08 -1.04 12.35
CA ALA A 2 15.34 0.22 11.63
C ALA A 2 16.03 -0.02 10.26
N SER A 3 16.94 -1.00 10.17
CA SER A 3 17.51 -1.47 8.89
C SER A 3 16.46 -1.98 7.89
N HIS A 4 15.36 -2.61 8.34
CA HIS A 4 14.27 -3.05 7.43
C HIS A 4 13.53 -1.84 6.84
N ILE A 5 13.31 -0.80 7.64
CA ILE A 5 12.65 0.43 7.17
C ILE A 5 13.54 1.12 6.13
N LEU A 6 14.83 1.27 6.40
CA LEU A 6 15.75 1.88 5.44
C LEU A 6 15.85 1.08 4.14
N ASN A 7 15.94 -0.25 4.21
CA ASN A 7 15.95 -1.10 3.01
C ASN A 7 14.63 -1.02 2.23
N TYR A 8 13.49 -1.00 2.93
CA TYR A 8 12.19 -0.78 2.32
C TYR A 8 12.15 0.55 1.55
N LEU A 9 12.60 1.65 2.19
CA LEU A 9 12.66 2.97 1.58
C LEU A 9 13.65 3.01 0.40
N LYS A 10 14.82 2.36 0.52
CA LYS A 10 15.83 2.26 -0.55
C LYS A 10 15.22 1.66 -1.82
N ILE A 11 14.35 0.66 -1.70
CA ILE A 11 13.71 -0.01 -2.84
C ILE A 11 12.60 0.82 -3.46
N ILE A 12 11.73 1.44 -2.64
CA ILE A 12 10.63 2.26 -3.19
C ILE A 12 11.14 3.58 -3.80
N ARG A 13 12.34 4.03 -3.38
CA ARG A 13 13.02 5.27 -3.83
C ARG A 13 12.10 6.49 -3.73
N PRO A 14 11.70 6.89 -2.52
CA PRO A 14 10.91 8.11 -2.35
C PRO A 14 11.76 9.33 -2.69
N ASN A 15 11.10 10.44 -3.04
CA ASN A 15 11.78 11.73 -3.06
C ASN A 15 12.10 12.13 -1.61
N ILE A 16 13.35 12.52 -1.35
CA ILE A 16 13.82 12.93 -0.03
C ILE A 16 14.05 14.45 -0.09
N TYR A 17 13.29 15.19 0.71
CA TYR A 17 13.31 16.66 0.71
C TYR A 17 14.17 17.23 1.85
N ALA A 18 14.35 16.48 2.92
CA ALA A 18 15.22 16.80 4.05
C ALA A 18 15.65 15.50 4.72
N SER A 19 16.83 15.49 5.35
CA SER A 19 17.33 14.32 6.07
C SER A 19 18.18 14.73 7.28
N ASN A 20 18.16 13.91 8.32
CA ASN A 20 19.01 14.06 9.49
C ASN A 20 19.54 12.68 9.89
N LYS A 21 20.86 12.49 9.83
CA LYS A 21 21.51 11.26 10.27
C LYS A 21 21.74 11.33 11.77
N ALA A 22 20.75 10.91 12.54
CA ALA A 22 20.81 10.90 14.01
C ALA A 22 21.67 9.75 14.59
N ASN A 23 22.39 8.99 13.76
CA ASN A 23 23.25 7.87 14.15
C ASN A 23 22.58 6.84 15.08
N VAL A 24 21.28 6.56 14.84
CA VAL A 24 20.47 5.61 15.64
C VAL A 24 20.79 4.15 15.28
N LEU A 25 21.47 3.91 14.15
CA LEU A 25 21.92 2.58 13.72
C LEU A 25 23.39 2.37 14.10
N SER A 26 23.77 1.11 14.36
CA SER A 26 25.16 0.72 14.51
C SER A 26 25.97 1.04 13.25
N ASP A 27 27.29 1.27 13.40
CA ASP A 27 28.15 1.77 12.33
C ASP A 27 28.14 0.91 11.05
N ASP A 28 28.02 -0.41 11.16
CA ASP A 28 27.93 -1.31 9.99
C ASP A 28 26.65 -1.12 9.15
N ASN A 29 25.58 -0.56 9.75
CA ASN A 29 24.30 -0.27 9.08
C ASN A 29 24.15 1.21 8.70
N ASN A 30 25.13 2.06 9.04
CA ASN A 30 25.08 3.50 8.74
C ASN A 30 25.21 3.79 7.24
N SER A 31 25.78 2.87 6.45
CA SER A 31 25.89 2.99 4.99
C SER A 31 24.53 2.93 4.29
N ILE A 32 23.54 2.21 4.84
CA ILE A 32 22.20 2.09 4.23
C ILE A 32 21.48 3.44 4.22
N PHE A 33 21.69 4.24 5.28
CA PHE A 33 21.16 5.60 5.32
C PHE A 33 21.79 6.44 4.20
N ASP A 34 23.12 6.41 4.10
CA ASP A 34 23.83 7.19 3.08
C ASP A 34 23.43 6.76 1.66
N ASP A 35 23.26 5.46 1.44
CA ASP A 35 22.73 4.89 0.18
C ASP A 35 21.31 5.37 -0.15
N LEU A 36 20.46 5.48 0.86
CA LEU A 36 19.10 5.97 0.69
C LEU A 36 19.12 7.45 0.29
N ILE A 37 19.93 8.27 0.97
CA ILE A 37 20.03 9.71 0.72
C ILE A 37 20.71 10.01 -0.63
N SER A 38 21.78 9.30 -0.95
CA SER A 38 22.51 9.42 -2.23
C SER A 38 21.74 8.84 -3.41
N LEU A 39 20.60 8.17 -3.15
CA LEU A 39 19.79 7.46 -4.13
C LEU A 39 20.62 6.41 -4.88
N SER A 40 21.53 5.73 -4.18
CA SER A 40 22.34 4.62 -4.70
C SER A 40 21.49 3.66 -5.53
N PRO A 41 21.96 3.18 -6.70
CA PRO A 41 21.20 2.26 -7.53
C PRO A 41 20.72 1.03 -6.75
N VAL A 42 19.48 0.61 -7.01
CA VAL A 42 18.94 -0.66 -6.49
C VAL A 42 19.08 -1.69 -7.61
N GLU A 43 19.67 -2.84 -7.26
CA GLU A 43 19.76 -3.99 -8.15
C GLU A 43 18.34 -4.55 -8.43
N GLU A 44 18.13 -4.98 -9.68
CA GLU A 44 17.01 -5.84 -10.12
C GLU A 44 15.54 -5.32 -10.18
N ARG A 45 14.71 -6.15 -10.83
CA ARG A 45 13.24 -6.11 -10.88
C ARG A 45 12.68 -6.76 -9.59
N VAL A 46 12.77 -6.06 -8.47
CA VAL A 46 12.47 -6.64 -7.16
C VAL A 46 11.11 -6.17 -6.63
N ILE A 47 10.32 -7.12 -6.15
CA ILE A 47 9.41 -6.91 -5.02
C ILE A 47 10.07 -7.59 -3.82
N GLN A 48 10.29 -6.86 -2.74
CA GLN A 48 10.81 -7.42 -1.49
C GLN A 48 9.76 -7.34 -0.40
N SER A 49 9.67 -8.41 0.39
CA SER A 49 8.79 -8.50 1.54
C SER A 49 9.56 -8.22 2.82
N PHE A 50 8.93 -7.51 3.75
CA PHE A 50 9.50 -7.17 5.05
C PHE A 50 8.47 -7.45 6.13
N ASP A 51 8.92 -7.98 7.26
CA ASP A 51 8.11 -8.05 8.47
C ASP A 51 8.59 -6.95 9.44
N PHE A 52 7.63 -6.19 9.94
CA PHE A 52 7.78 -5.12 10.92
C PHE A 52 6.96 -5.45 12.16
N LYS A 53 7.38 -4.91 13.30
CA LYS A 53 6.66 -5.04 14.55
C LYS A 53 6.69 -3.70 15.27
N THR A 54 5.54 -3.17 15.64
CA THR A 54 5.51 -1.92 16.42
C THR A 54 5.99 -2.17 17.85
N HIS A 55 6.25 -1.09 18.60
CA HIS A 55 6.54 -1.19 20.03
C HIS A 55 5.48 -2.02 20.79
N ASN A 56 4.20 -1.79 20.48
CA ASN A 56 3.07 -2.52 21.06
C ASN A 56 2.80 -3.88 20.39
N ARG A 57 3.82 -4.45 19.73
CA ARG A 57 3.82 -5.80 19.16
C ARG A 57 2.82 -6.05 18.02
N LEU A 58 2.27 -5.00 17.40
CA LEU A 58 1.48 -5.14 16.18
C LEU A 58 2.39 -5.59 15.03
N SER A 59 2.08 -6.76 14.46
CA SER A 59 2.79 -7.29 13.29
C SER A 59 2.27 -6.65 12.01
N ILE A 60 3.17 -6.08 11.23
CA ILE A 60 2.91 -5.47 9.93
C ILE A 60 3.81 -6.16 8.92
N PHE A 61 3.27 -6.57 7.78
CA PHE A 61 4.06 -7.11 6.68
C PHE A 61 3.97 -6.15 5.50
N GLY A 62 5.13 -5.71 5.02
CA GLY A 62 5.26 -4.74 3.94
C GLY A 62 5.83 -5.32 2.67
N PHE A 63 5.48 -4.71 1.55
CA PHE A 63 6.01 -5.00 0.23
C PHE A 63 6.54 -3.71 -0.37
N SER A 64 7.82 -3.70 -0.75
CA SER A 64 8.42 -2.61 -1.52
C SER A 64 8.63 -3.08 -2.96
N LYS A 65 8.24 -2.26 -3.92
CA LYS A 65 8.39 -2.52 -5.35
C LYS A 65 9.25 -1.42 -5.97
N CYS A 66 10.29 -1.81 -6.71
CA CYS A 66 11.10 -0.84 -7.45
C CYS A 66 10.43 -0.41 -8.77
N ALA A 67 10.83 0.74 -9.30
CA ALA A 67 10.31 1.26 -10.58
C ALA A 67 10.60 0.36 -11.80
N LYS A 68 11.67 -0.46 -11.73
CA LYS A 68 12.04 -1.42 -12.78
C LYS A 68 11.07 -2.61 -12.84
N TYR A 69 10.37 -2.92 -11.75
CA TYR A 69 9.37 -4.00 -11.70
C TYR A 69 8.03 -3.52 -12.28
N LYS A 70 7.82 -3.66 -13.59
CA LYS A 70 6.66 -3.11 -14.30
C LYS A 70 5.35 -3.94 -14.18
N LYS A 71 5.16 -4.69 -13.10
CA LYS A 71 3.95 -5.49 -12.86
C LYS A 71 3.15 -4.96 -11.67
N ASP A 72 1.90 -5.38 -11.60
CA ASP A 72 0.97 -5.00 -10.53
C ASP A 72 1.38 -5.63 -9.20
N ILE A 73 1.71 -4.79 -8.22
CA ILE A 73 2.08 -5.24 -6.86
C ILE A 73 0.90 -5.90 -6.15
N TYR A 74 -0.35 -5.49 -6.42
CA TYR A 74 -1.52 -6.07 -5.78
C TYR A 74 -1.73 -7.53 -6.22
N GLN A 75 -1.40 -7.86 -7.48
CA GLN A 75 -1.42 -9.24 -7.96
C GLN A 75 -0.38 -10.11 -7.23
N TYR A 76 0.82 -9.56 -6.96
CA TYR A 76 1.82 -10.24 -6.16
C TYR A 76 1.32 -10.51 -4.73
N ILE A 77 0.74 -9.50 -4.08
CA ILE A 77 0.21 -9.61 -2.71
C ILE A 77 -0.92 -10.63 -2.62
N ALA A 78 -1.88 -10.58 -3.56
CA ALA A 78 -2.99 -11.53 -3.64
C ALA A 78 -2.48 -12.97 -3.77
N LYS A 79 -1.54 -13.21 -4.68
CA LYS A 79 -1.01 -14.55 -4.96
C LYS A 79 -0.12 -15.09 -3.83
N GLN A 80 0.81 -14.28 -3.33
CA GLN A 80 1.92 -14.78 -2.52
C GLN A 80 1.65 -14.72 -1.01
N LYS A 81 0.88 -13.74 -0.54
CA LYS A 81 0.68 -13.54 0.91
C LYS A 81 -0.74 -13.77 1.36
N VAL A 82 -1.71 -13.17 0.67
CA VAL A 82 -3.12 -13.25 1.08
C VAL A 82 -3.73 -14.59 0.70
N LYS A 83 -3.35 -15.13 -0.48
CA LYS A 83 -3.93 -16.37 -1.05
C LYS A 83 -5.46 -16.30 -1.16
N ASP A 84 -5.96 -15.10 -1.40
CA ASP A 84 -7.38 -14.79 -1.58
C ASP A 84 -7.53 -13.64 -2.59
N ASN A 85 -8.77 -13.34 -2.95
CA ASN A 85 -9.14 -12.16 -3.71
C ASN A 85 -8.80 -10.89 -2.91
N LEU A 86 -8.30 -9.86 -3.60
CA LEU A 86 -8.11 -8.52 -3.06
C LEU A 86 -9.12 -7.55 -3.68
N LEU A 87 -9.86 -6.85 -2.83
CA LEU A 87 -10.64 -5.68 -3.20
C LEU A 87 -9.74 -4.45 -3.06
N VAL A 88 -9.36 -3.84 -4.18
CA VAL A 88 -8.38 -2.75 -4.24
C VAL A 88 -9.08 -1.44 -4.53
N LYS A 89 -9.00 -0.51 -3.59
CA LYS A 89 -9.38 0.88 -3.78
C LYS A 89 -8.13 1.70 -4.03
N THR A 90 -7.98 2.23 -5.24
CA THR A 90 -6.97 3.24 -5.56
C THR A 90 -7.57 4.36 -6.42
N TRP A 91 -6.81 5.43 -6.65
CA TRP A 91 -7.23 6.51 -7.52
C TRP A 91 -6.88 6.21 -8.98
N THR A 92 -7.88 5.86 -9.79
CA THR A 92 -7.69 5.44 -11.19
C THR A 92 -7.87 6.57 -12.22
N ASN A 93 -8.13 7.81 -11.79
CA ASN A 93 -8.19 9.00 -12.65
C ASN A 93 -6.83 9.70 -12.83
N GLY A 94 -5.74 9.09 -12.37
CA GLY A 94 -4.40 9.63 -12.55
C GLY A 94 -3.90 9.53 -14.00
N ARG A 95 -2.62 9.89 -14.22
CA ARG A 95 -1.98 9.70 -15.53
C ARG A 95 -2.00 8.21 -15.93
N GLY A 96 -2.33 7.93 -17.18
CA GLY A 96 -2.41 6.58 -17.75
C GLY A 96 -3.71 5.84 -17.39
N GLN A 97 -4.10 4.92 -18.27
CA GLN A 97 -5.32 4.13 -18.12
C GLN A 97 -5.27 3.24 -16.88
N ALA A 98 -6.43 2.98 -16.28
CA ALA A 98 -6.61 1.95 -15.25
C ALA A 98 -6.09 0.60 -15.77
N LEU A 99 -5.55 -0.23 -14.88
CA LEU A 99 -5.16 -1.59 -15.23
C LEU A 99 -6.42 -2.43 -15.53
N PRO A 100 -6.33 -3.41 -16.45
CA PRO A 100 -7.44 -4.32 -16.66
C PRO A 100 -7.66 -5.21 -15.42
N PRO A 101 -8.83 -5.86 -15.32
CA PRO A 101 -9.05 -6.91 -14.33
C PRO A 101 -7.93 -7.95 -14.36
N MET A 102 -7.51 -8.41 -13.19
CA MET A 102 -6.48 -9.45 -13.04
C MET A 102 -7.00 -10.54 -12.10
N LYS A 103 -6.51 -11.76 -12.29
CA LYS A 103 -6.86 -12.88 -11.40
C LYS A 103 -6.60 -12.48 -9.93
N ASN A 104 -7.62 -12.69 -9.09
CA ASN A 104 -7.64 -12.41 -7.66
C ASN A 104 -7.49 -10.92 -7.26
N VAL A 105 -7.65 -9.97 -8.19
CA VAL A 105 -7.59 -8.54 -7.88
C VAL A 105 -8.74 -7.80 -8.54
N PHE A 106 -9.61 -7.23 -7.70
CA PHE A 106 -10.83 -6.54 -8.12
C PHE A 106 -10.77 -5.07 -7.70
N ASP A 107 -10.98 -4.15 -8.64
CA ASP A 107 -11.03 -2.73 -8.32
C ASP A 107 -12.37 -2.36 -7.68
N VAL A 108 -12.31 -1.59 -6.60
CA VAL A 108 -13.50 -0.99 -5.98
C VAL A 108 -13.98 0.17 -6.84
N CYS A 109 -15.22 0.09 -7.34
CA CYS A 109 -15.83 1.11 -8.20
C CYS A 109 -16.56 2.21 -7.43
N TRP A 110 -17.20 1.86 -6.32
CA TRP A 110 -18.04 2.77 -5.53
C TRP A 110 -17.76 2.62 -4.05
N LEU A 111 -17.81 3.75 -3.36
CA LEU A 111 -17.71 3.83 -1.92
C LEU A 111 -18.99 4.40 -1.35
N LYS A 112 -19.28 4.05 -0.11
CA LYS A 112 -20.39 4.56 0.70
C LYS A 112 -19.91 4.98 2.08
N ARG A 113 -20.58 5.97 2.65
CA ARG A 113 -20.48 6.33 4.07
C ARG A 113 -21.85 6.62 4.62
N ARG A 114 -22.14 5.98 5.74
CA ARG A 114 -23.31 6.29 6.55
C ARG A 114 -22.97 7.45 7.48
N SER A 115 -23.83 8.45 7.49
CA SER A 115 -23.81 9.53 8.48
C SER A 115 -25.11 9.45 9.26
N ASP A 116 -25.00 9.39 10.57
CA ASP A 116 -26.14 9.63 11.44
C ASP A 116 -26.26 11.17 11.52
N SER A 117 -27.39 11.71 11.06
CA SER A 117 -27.69 13.13 11.19
C SER A 117 -28.45 13.37 12.50
N GLU A 118 -28.31 14.56 13.09
CA GLU A 118 -29.00 14.99 14.32
C GLU A 118 -30.53 14.82 14.28
N LYS A 119 -31.12 14.63 13.09
CA LYS A 119 -32.56 14.49 12.86
C LYS A 119 -33.05 13.04 12.76
N ASN A 120 -32.35 12.05 13.32
CA ASN A 120 -32.68 10.61 13.25
C ASN A 120 -32.82 10.02 11.83
N LYS A 121 -32.34 10.72 10.78
CA LYS A 121 -32.33 10.20 9.41
C LYS A 121 -30.96 9.61 9.11
N LYS A 122 -30.95 8.30 8.83
CA LYS A 122 -29.77 7.59 8.32
C LYS A 122 -29.57 8.00 6.86
N ILE A 123 -28.54 8.78 6.57
CA ILE A 123 -28.18 9.18 5.20
C ILE A 123 -26.98 8.35 4.77
N ILE A 124 -27.10 7.67 3.62
CA ILE A 124 -25.98 6.99 2.97
C ILE A 124 -25.56 7.82 1.77
N LYS A 125 -24.32 8.31 1.79
CA LYS A 125 -23.70 9.00 0.65
C LYS A 125 -22.86 8.01 -0.14
N TYR A 126 -22.98 8.07 -1.46
CA TYR A 126 -22.20 7.27 -2.40
C TYR A 126 -21.31 8.17 -3.24
N TRP A 127 -20.12 7.70 -3.57
CA TRP A 127 -19.24 8.37 -4.52
C TRP A 127 -18.41 7.36 -5.31
N ARG A 128 -18.04 7.74 -6.53
CA ARG A 128 -17.16 6.93 -7.38
C ARG A 128 -15.77 6.87 -6.77
N SER A 129 -15.15 5.71 -6.86
CA SER A 129 -13.77 5.52 -6.39
C SER A 129 -12.78 6.45 -7.08
N THR A 130 -13.09 6.86 -8.31
CA THR A 130 -12.31 7.81 -9.12
C THR A 130 -12.26 9.23 -8.54
N LYS A 131 -13.12 9.55 -7.58
CA LYS A 131 -13.16 10.83 -6.84
C LYS A 131 -12.48 10.75 -5.47
N ASP A 132 -11.84 9.62 -5.16
CA ASP A 132 -11.25 9.35 -3.86
C ASP A 132 -9.78 8.95 -4.02
N HIS A 133 -8.89 9.66 -3.32
CA HIS A 133 -7.44 9.49 -3.41
C HIS A 133 -6.89 8.35 -2.54
N SER A 134 -7.75 7.72 -1.72
CA SER A 134 -7.39 6.61 -0.85
C SER A 134 -6.82 5.45 -1.65
N LYS A 135 -5.83 4.80 -1.05
CA LYS A 135 -5.10 3.65 -1.58
C LYS A 135 -5.05 2.58 -0.51
N PHE A 136 -6.04 1.69 -0.55
CA PHE A 136 -6.11 0.55 0.33
C PHE A 136 -6.50 -0.69 -0.46
N ALA A 137 -6.20 -1.85 0.11
CA ALA A 137 -6.73 -3.12 -0.35
C ALA A 137 -7.15 -3.95 0.86
N ILE A 138 -8.22 -4.70 0.73
CA ILE A 138 -8.64 -5.68 1.75
C ILE A 138 -8.76 -7.05 1.10
N ALA A 139 -8.52 -8.10 1.87
CA ALA A 139 -8.91 -9.44 1.44
C ALA A 139 -10.44 -9.50 1.28
N GLU A 140 -10.93 -10.20 0.27
CA GLU A 140 -12.37 -10.44 0.12
C GLU A 140 -12.90 -11.25 1.32
N ARG A 141 -12.09 -12.17 1.84
CA ARG A 141 -12.38 -12.98 3.03
C ARG A 141 -11.24 -12.85 4.04
N GLY A 142 -11.59 -12.69 5.31
CA GLY A 142 -10.62 -12.62 6.42
C GLY A 142 -10.42 -11.21 6.94
N THR A 143 -9.20 -10.90 7.38
CA THR A 143 -8.93 -9.68 8.18
C THR A 143 -7.73 -8.88 7.68
N VAL A 144 -7.21 -9.21 6.49
CA VAL A 144 -6.06 -8.51 5.92
C VAL A 144 -6.48 -7.16 5.39
N VAL A 145 -5.82 -6.13 5.88
CA VAL A 145 -5.92 -4.75 5.39
C VAL A 145 -4.54 -4.31 4.94
N CYS A 146 -4.48 -3.68 3.78
CA CYS A 146 -3.28 -3.12 3.17
C CYS A 146 -3.50 -1.64 2.85
N ILE A 147 -2.50 -0.81 3.12
CA ILE A 147 -2.46 0.62 2.78
C ILE A 147 -1.15 0.89 2.04
N GLY A 148 -1.18 1.72 1.00
CA GLY A 148 0.01 1.98 0.21
C GLY A 148 -0.04 3.25 -0.61
N ASP A 149 0.96 3.43 -1.47
CA ASP A 149 1.18 4.65 -2.25
C ASP A 149 0.97 4.46 -3.77
N LEU A 150 0.79 3.23 -4.25
CA LEU A 150 0.60 2.90 -5.66
C LEU A 150 -0.88 2.81 -6.06
N ASN A 151 -1.26 3.50 -7.14
CA ASN A 151 -2.53 3.25 -7.82
C ASN A 151 -2.44 2.08 -8.81
N ARG A 152 -3.58 1.46 -9.13
CA ARG A 152 -3.70 0.48 -10.20
C ARG A 152 -3.90 1.16 -11.57
N THR A 153 -2.88 1.90 -12.03
CA THR A 153 -2.86 2.48 -13.39
C THR A 153 -1.55 2.18 -14.14
N ARG A 154 -1.58 2.22 -15.47
CA ARG A 154 -0.41 1.90 -16.33
C ARG A 154 0.82 2.78 -16.02
N SER A 155 0.64 4.05 -15.67
CA SER A 155 1.78 4.92 -15.31
C SER A 155 2.47 4.48 -14.02
N GLN A 156 1.70 3.96 -13.05
CA GLN A 156 2.20 3.53 -11.75
C GLN A 156 3.00 2.22 -11.82
N LEU A 157 2.83 1.42 -12.88
CA LEU A 157 3.69 0.27 -13.13
C LEU A 157 5.17 0.66 -13.20
N ARG A 158 5.48 1.88 -13.67
CA ARG A 158 6.86 2.40 -13.79
C ARG A 158 7.31 3.23 -12.59
N ARG A 159 6.55 3.25 -11.49
CA ARG A 159 6.93 3.92 -10.24
C ARG A 159 7.35 2.90 -9.19
N GLY A 160 8.34 3.28 -8.39
CA GLY A 160 8.59 2.63 -7.11
C GLY A 160 7.47 2.97 -6.13
N GLY A 161 7.21 2.08 -5.19
CA GLY A 161 6.19 2.29 -4.18
C GLY A 161 6.04 1.13 -3.21
N GLY A 162 5.37 1.41 -2.12
CA GLY A 162 5.22 0.55 -0.97
C GLY A 162 3.76 0.25 -0.63
N ILE A 163 3.52 -0.97 -0.17
CA ILE A 163 2.27 -1.36 0.48
C ILE A 163 2.62 -1.97 1.84
N LEU A 164 1.93 -1.54 2.90
CA LEU A 164 2.00 -2.12 4.24
C LEU A 164 0.67 -2.79 4.55
N CYS A 165 0.73 -4.00 5.09
CA CYS A 165 -0.45 -4.78 5.42
C CYS A 165 -0.40 -5.28 6.85
N LEU A 166 -1.58 -5.50 7.44
CA LEU A 166 -1.75 -6.09 8.76
C LEU A 166 -3.02 -6.93 8.79
N LYS A 167 -3.12 -7.79 9.80
CA LYS A 167 -4.38 -8.49 10.12
C LYS A 167 -5.10 -7.70 11.21
N ASN A 168 -6.25 -7.11 10.89
CA ASN A 168 -7.06 -6.36 11.83
C ASN A 168 -8.54 -6.44 11.43
N ASN A 169 -9.33 -7.08 12.27
CA ASN A 169 -10.75 -7.33 12.00
C ASN A 169 -11.58 -6.04 11.96
N ASP A 170 -11.32 -5.10 12.87
CA ASP A 170 -12.11 -3.88 12.98
C ASP A 170 -11.86 -2.94 11.79
N MET A 171 -10.59 -2.79 11.39
CA MET A 171 -10.22 -2.04 10.19
C MET A 171 -10.77 -2.71 8.93
N TRP A 172 -10.70 -4.04 8.85
CA TRP A 172 -11.24 -4.79 7.73
C TRP A 172 -12.75 -4.57 7.62
N ASN A 173 -13.49 -4.74 8.73
CA ASN A 173 -14.93 -4.51 8.79
C ASN A 173 -15.29 -3.07 8.41
N TYR A 174 -14.55 -2.09 8.92
CA TYR A 174 -14.79 -0.69 8.60
C TYR A 174 -14.61 -0.41 7.10
N LEU A 175 -13.49 -0.84 6.50
CA LEU A 175 -13.22 -0.62 5.09
C LEU A 175 -14.13 -1.44 4.17
N SER A 176 -14.46 -2.67 4.56
CA SER A 176 -15.43 -3.52 3.85
C SER A 176 -16.80 -2.86 3.80
N ASN A 177 -17.26 -2.28 4.92
CA ASN A 177 -18.52 -1.54 4.99
C ASN A 177 -18.50 -0.22 4.19
N MET A 178 -17.33 0.32 3.86
CA MET A 178 -17.21 1.46 2.96
C MET A 178 -17.35 1.08 1.48
N ILE A 179 -17.20 -0.19 1.11
CA ILE A 179 -17.38 -0.64 -0.28
C ILE A 179 -18.87 -0.74 -0.57
N ALA A 180 -19.32 -0.07 -1.64
CA ALA A 180 -20.66 -0.24 -2.15
C ALA A 180 -20.66 -1.42 -3.14
N ALA A 181 -21.59 -2.35 -2.94
CA ALA A 181 -21.85 -3.44 -3.87
C ALA A 181 -22.48 -2.92 -5.16
#